data_AF-A0A6L5K009-F1
#
_entry.id   AF-A0A6L5K009-F1
#
_cell.length_a   1.000
_cell.length_b   1.000
_cell.length_c   1.000
_cell.angle_alpha   90.00
_cell.angle_beta   90.00
_cell.angle_gamma   90.00
#
_symmetry.space_group_name_H-M   'P 1'
#
loop_
_entity.id
_entity.type
_entity.pdbx_description
1 polymer ?
#
loop_
_entity_poly.entity_id
_entity_poly.type
_entity_poly.pdbx_seq_one_letter_code
_entity_poly.pdbx_strand_id
1 'polypeptide(L)' 'MAIQHRGQDAAGMITYNGYFHTKKGNGLVRDIFTAEHFQRLTGNFGIGHTRYPTIGGGRGEDAQPFFVNSPYGPL' A
#
# COMPACT_ATOMS: atom_id res chain seq x y z
N MET A 1 3.69 6.35 16.61
CA MET A 1 4.53 6.73 15.46
C MET A 1 5.78 5.86 15.42
N ALA A 2 5.69 4.60 14.98
CA ALA A 2 6.81 3.65 15.16
C ALA A 2 7.60 3.33 13.88
N ILE A 3 7.14 3.74 12.69
CA ILE A 3 7.81 3.39 11.40
C ILE A 3 8.04 4.59 10.47
N GLN A 4 7.47 5.76 10.79
CA GLN A 4 7.55 6.96 9.94
C GLN A 4 8.98 7.52 9.80
N HIS A 5 9.91 7.16 10.70
CA HIS A 5 11.32 7.54 10.58
C HIS A 5 12.06 6.82 9.43
N ARG A 6 11.41 5.86 8.73
CA ARG A 6 12.03 5.05 7.66
C ARG A 6 11.35 5.15 6.29
N GLY A 7 10.74 6.28 5.94
CA GLY A 7 10.39 6.54 4.54
C GLY A 7 9.30 7.57 4.33
N GLN A 8 9.55 8.52 3.43
CA GLN A 8 8.69 9.68 3.17
C GLN A 8 8.20 9.77 1.71
N ASP A 9 8.40 8.74 0.88
CA ASP A 9 8.11 8.85 -0.56
C ASP A 9 6.81 8.15 -0.98
N ALA A 10 6.44 7.02 -0.36
CA ALA A 10 5.16 6.36 -0.63
C ALA A 10 4.73 5.40 0.48
N ALA A 11 3.44 5.04 0.52
CA ALA A 11 2.92 3.99 1.38
C ALA A 11 1.76 3.24 0.73
N GLY A 12 1.54 2.01 1.18
CA GLY A 12 0.42 1.20 0.73
C GLY A 12 -0.02 0.17 1.76
N MET A 13 -1.29 -0.20 1.71
CA MET A 13 -1.91 -1.21 2.56
C MET A 13 -2.87 -2.04 1.72
N ILE A 14 -2.91 -3.34 2.01
CA ILE A 14 -3.89 -4.27 1.46
C ILE A 14 -4.54 -5.06 2.60
N THR A 15 -5.87 -5.21 2.56
CA THR A 15 -6.64 -6.03 3.50
C THR A 15 -7.49 -7.07 2.76
N TYR A 16 -7.91 -8.11 3.46
CA TYR A 16 -8.68 -9.22 2.89
C TYR A 16 -9.87 -9.62 3.77
N ASN A 17 -11.05 -9.69 3.16
CA ASN A 17 -12.30 -10.16 3.79
C ASN A 17 -13.08 -11.16 2.90
N GLY A 18 -12.40 -11.85 1.99
CA GLY A 18 -13.01 -12.57 0.87
C GLY A 18 -12.69 -11.89 -0.48
N TYR A 19 -12.50 -10.57 -0.44
CA TYR A 19 -11.96 -9.76 -1.53
C TYR A 19 -10.76 -8.94 -1.05
N PHE A 20 -9.85 -8.61 -1.97
CA PHE A 20 -8.71 -7.74 -1.67
C PHE A 20 -9.10 -6.27 -1.77
N HIS A 21 -8.77 -5.50 -0.74
CA HIS A 21 -8.96 -4.05 -0.69
C HIS A 21 -7.59 -3.39 -0.59
N THR A 22 -7.25 -2.51 -1.52
CA THR A 22 -5.91 -1.91 -1.58
C THR A 22 -6.01 -0.39 -1.58
N LYS A 23 -5.16 0.27 -0.80
CA LYS A 23 -4.92 1.71 -0.90
C LYS A 23 -3.43 1.99 -0.90
N LYS A 24 -2.99 2.77 -1.88
CA LYS A 24 -1.61 3.16 -2.14
C LYS A 24 -1.52 4.64 -2.52
N GLY A 25 -0.35 5.23 -2.35
CA GLY A 25 -0.05 6.58 -2.82
C GLY A 25 1.37 7.02 -2.50
N ASN A 26 1.79 8.12 -3.12
CA ASN A 26 3.03 8.80 -2.76
C ASN A 26 2.79 9.76 -1.59
N GLY A 27 3.85 10.04 -0.83
CA GLY A 27 3.83 10.94 0.32
C GLY A 27 3.74 10.22 1.67
N LEU A 28 3.38 10.99 2.71
CA LEU A 28 3.32 10.49 4.07
C LEU A 28 2.08 9.61 4.28
N VAL A 29 2.19 8.62 5.18
CA VAL A 29 1.07 7.72 5.54
C VAL A 29 -0.19 8.51 5.89
N ARG A 30 -0.06 9.61 6.64
CA ARG A 30 -1.20 10.44 7.04
C ARG A 30 -1.94 11.07 5.86
N ASP A 31 -1.24 11.36 4.78
CA ASP A 31 -1.80 12.02 3.61
C ASP A 31 -2.43 10.98 2.65
N ILE A 32 -1.90 9.76 2.66
CA ILE A 32 -2.37 8.65 1.82
C ILE A 32 -3.64 8.00 2.39
N PHE A 33 -3.73 7.83 3.71
CA PHE A 33 -4.83 7.12 4.38
C PHE A 33 -5.75 8.09 5.13
N THR A 34 -6.93 8.35 4.55
CA THR A 34 -8.00 9.14 5.16
C THR A 34 -9.01 8.22 5.86
N ALA A 35 -9.90 8.79 6.67
CA ALA A 35 -10.98 8.02 7.32
C ALA A 35 -11.83 7.24 6.29
N GLU A 36 -12.11 7.85 5.14
CA GLU A 36 -12.83 7.21 4.04
C GLU A 36 -12.07 6.02 3.45
N HIS A 37 -10.74 6.11 3.32
CA HIS A 37 -9.93 4.98 2.86
C HIS A 37 -9.95 3.83 3.87
N PHE A 38 -9.90 4.11 5.17
CA PHE A 38 -9.99 3.08 6.20
C PHE A 38 -11.33 2.36 6.21
N GLN A 39 -12.43 3.05 5.89
CA GLN A 39 -13.74 2.39 5.75
C GLN A 39 -13.77 1.37 4.62
N ARG A 40 -12.93 1.52 3.59
CA ARG A 40 -12.82 0.58 2.47
C ARG A 40 -11.82 -0.55 2.72
N LEU A 41 -10.82 -0.34 3.59
CA LEU A 41 -9.83 -1.34 4.00
C LEU A 41 -10.40 -2.31 5.05
N THR A 42 -11.39 -3.09 4.62
CA THR A 42 -12.12 -4.04 5.47
C THR A 42 -11.42 -5.41 5.52
N GLY A 43 -11.64 -6.16 6.61
CA GLY A 43 -11.09 -7.50 6.81
C GLY A 43 -10.22 -7.63 8.06
N ASN A 44 -9.97 -8.87 8.47
CA ASN A 44 -9.21 -9.19 9.69
C ASN A 44 -7.72 -9.45 9.42
N PHE A 45 -7.34 -9.51 8.15
CA PHE A 45 -5.96 -9.76 7.72
C PHE A 45 -5.54 -8.67 6.73
N GLY A 46 -4.31 -8.19 6.87
CA GLY A 46 -3.75 -7.21 5.96
C GLY A 46 -2.26 -7.00 6.18
N ILE A 47 -1.59 -6.44 5.18
CA ILE A 47 -0.19 -6.03 5.23
C ILE A 47 -0.06 -4.58 4.79
N GLY A 48 0.92 -3.88 5.34
CA GLY A 48 1.24 -2.50 4.99
C GLY A 48 2.72 -2.33 4.69
N HIS A 49 3.04 -1.34 3.86
CA HIS A 49 4.41 -1.00 3.48
C HIS A 49 4.58 0.52 3.40
N THR A 50 5.72 1.01 3.88
CA THR A 50 6.18 2.39 3.69
C THR A 50 7.50 2.39 2.93
N ARG A 51 7.55 3.08 1.79
CA ARG A 51 8.72 3.15 0.91
C ARG A 51 9.66 4.27 1.36
N TYR A 52 10.94 3.93 1.56
CA TYR A 52 12.01 4.90 1.74
C TYR A 52 12.28 5.62 0.41
N PRO A 53 12.52 6.96 0.39
CA PRO A 53 12.82 7.67 -0.84
C PRO A 53 14.06 7.08 -1.52
N THR A 54 13.87 6.50 -2.69
CA THR A 54 14.95 6.11 -3.60
C THR A 54 14.97 7.08 -4.76
N ILE A 55 16.12 7.22 -5.43
CA ILE A 55 16.24 8.06 -6.63
C ILE A 55 15.15 7.64 -7.64
N GLY A 56 14.38 8.61 -8.15
CA GLY A 56 13.35 8.40 -9.18
C GLY A 56 11.89 8.50 -8.72
N GLY A 57 11.60 8.60 -7.41
CA GLY A 57 10.30 9.03 -6.87
C GLY A 57 9.06 8.37 -7.51
N GLY A 58 9.15 7.07 -7.84
CA GLY A 58 8.21 6.34 -8.72
C GLY A 58 6.72 6.56 -8.42
N ARG A 59 5.83 6.13 -9.32
CA ARG A 59 4.39 6.40 -9.21
C ARG A 59 3.79 5.81 -7.94
N GLY A 60 2.68 6.38 -7.48
CA GLY A 60 1.94 5.86 -6.31
C GLY A 60 1.43 4.44 -6.49
N GLU A 61 1.24 4.00 -7.73
CA GLU A 61 0.89 2.61 -8.09
C GLU A 61 2.06 1.64 -7.83
N ASP A 62 3.30 2.13 -7.93
CA ASP A 62 4.52 1.39 -7.61
C ASP A 62 4.72 1.21 -6.09
N ALA A 63 3.85 1.82 -5.27
CA ALA A 63 3.87 1.56 -3.85
C ALA A 63 3.46 0.10 -3.58
N GLN A 64 4.26 -0.60 -2.80
CA GLN A 64 3.91 -1.92 -2.28
C GLN A 64 2.69 -1.83 -1.36
N PRO A 65 1.91 -2.91 -1.18
CA PRO A 65 2.15 -4.27 -1.67
C PRO A 65 1.63 -4.51 -3.10
N PHE A 66 2.40 -5.16 -3.97
CA PHE A 66 1.86 -5.62 -5.25
C PHE A 66 0.92 -6.81 -5.07
N PHE A 67 -0.17 -6.82 -5.85
CA PHE A 67 -1.12 -7.91 -5.92
C PHE A 67 -1.22 -8.38 -7.38
N VAL A 68 -1.16 -9.69 -7.60
CA VAL A 68 -1.33 -10.32 -8.90
C VAL A 68 -2.35 -11.44 -8.75
N ASN A 69 -3.38 -11.45 -9.61
CA ASN A 69 -4.32 -12.55 -9.71
C ASN A 69 -3.85 -13.47 -10.85
N SER A 70 -3.24 -14.61 -10.56
CA SER A 70 -2.67 -15.50 -11.58
C SER A 70 -2.99 -16.98 -11.33
N PRO A 71 -3.39 -17.70 -12.40
CA PRO A 71 -2.98 -19.09 -12.61
C PRO A 71 -2.00 -19.27 -13.79
N TYR A 72 -1.40 -18.20 -14.35
CA TYR A 72 -0.52 -18.27 -15.52
C TYR A 72 0.86 -17.62 -15.26
N GLY A 73 1.88 -18.46 -15.12
CA GLY A 73 3.28 -18.10 -15.42
C GLY A 73 3.53 -18.13 -16.94
N PRO A 74 4.65 -17.57 -17.43
CA PRO A 74 4.91 -17.50 -18.86
C PRO A 74 5.16 -18.90 -19.44
N LEU A 75 4.59 -19.17 -20.61
CA LEU A 75 4.96 -20.31 -21.46
C LEU A 75 6.42 -20.23 -21.89
#